data_AF-F2DB26-F1
#
_entry.id   AF-F2DB26-F1
#
_cell.length_a   1.000
_cell.length_b   1.000
_cell.length_c   1.000
_cell.angle_alpha   90.00
_cell.angle_beta   90.00
_cell.angle_gamma   90.00
#
_symmetry.space_group_name_H-M   'P 1'
#
loop_
_entity.id
_entity.type
_entity.pdbx_description
1 polymer ?
#
loop_
_entity_poly.entity_id
_entity_poly.type
_entity_poly.pdbx_seq_one_letter_code
_entity_poly.pdbx_strand_id
1 'polypeptide(L)'
;QFCCLYHHRKALHLTQYLLNNKADRSVAEEIGLPNQLIHLASSEDSGVREAALGGLLELARDKAPVALNALPDQDKLKDVLRSRIEGISTMDADDLQAAREERQLVDSLWKECYGEPSSLREKGLVVLPGEDEPQQPPPDVAGKMFEPPLRAWAAPRPSSAEDSDSASGKKDPPLLLGP
;
A
#
# COMPACT_ATOMS: atom_id res chain seq x y z
N GLN A 1 -13.73 -13.43 -22.96
CA GLN A 1 -12.51 -12.71 -22.53
C GLN A 1 -12.35 -12.60 -21.00
N PHE A 2 -13.43 -12.41 -20.22
CA PHE A 2 -13.35 -12.37 -18.73
C PHE A 2 -12.81 -13.64 -18.04
N CYS A 3 -12.95 -14.83 -18.65
CA CYS A 3 -12.50 -16.10 -18.05
C CYS A 3 -10.98 -16.32 -18.08
N CYS A 4 -10.25 -15.65 -18.98
CA CYS A 4 -8.80 -15.80 -19.10
C CYS A 4 -8.07 -14.95 -18.05
N LEU A 5 -8.55 -13.74 -17.80
CA LEU A 5 -8.00 -12.82 -16.78
C LEU A 5 -8.12 -13.37 -15.35
N TYR A 6 -9.23 -14.06 -15.06
CA TYR A 6 -9.42 -14.69 -13.74
C TYR A 6 -8.43 -15.83 -13.45
N HIS A 7 -8.09 -16.63 -14.48
CA HIS A 7 -7.14 -17.72 -14.33
C HIS A 7 -5.72 -17.21 -14.10
N HIS A 8 -5.31 -16.15 -14.80
CA HIS A 8 -3.99 -15.57 -14.63
C HIS A 8 -3.81 -14.94 -13.24
N ARG A 9 -4.82 -14.23 -12.73
CA ARG A 9 -4.75 -13.67 -11.37
C ARG A 9 -4.65 -14.74 -10.27
N LYS A 10 -5.41 -15.82 -10.41
CA LYS A 10 -5.34 -16.96 -9.47
C LYS A 10 -4.00 -17.71 -9.56
N ALA A 11 -3.50 -17.91 -10.77
CA ALA A 11 -2.20 -18.55 -10.97
C ALA A 11 -1.07 -17.70 -10.37
N LEU A 12 -1.10 -16.38 -10.58
CA LEU A 12 -0.11 -15.45 -10.02
C LEU A 12 -0.15 -15.38 -8.49
N HIS A 13 -1.33 -15.37 -7.86
CA HIS A 13 -1.42 -15.49 -6.40
C HIS A 13 -0.85 -16.81 -5.88
N LEU A 14 -1.06 -17.92 -6.61
CA LEU A 14 -0.46 -19.20 -6.24
C LEU A 14 1.06 -19.15 -6.40
N THR A 15 1.57 -18.54 -7.47
CA THR A 15 3.00 -18.32 -7.67
C THR A 15 3.58 -17.51 -6.52
N GLN A 16 2.90 -16.45 -6.08
CA GLN A 16 3.33 -15.63 -4.96
C GLN A 16 3.35 -16.42 -3.63
N TYR A 17 2.35 -17.27 -3.41
CA TYR A 17 2.35 -18.19 -2.27
C TYR A 17 3.53 -19.18 -2.30
N LEU A 18 3.84 -19.75 -3.47
CA LEU A 18 4.97 -20.66 -3.65
C LEU A 18 6.31 -19.93 -3.47
N LEU A 19 6.44 -18.71 -3.99
CA LEU A 19 7.63 -17.89 -3.84
C LEU A 19 7.89 -17.51 -2.38
N ASN A 20 6.87 -17.44 -1.53
CA ASN A 20 7.06 -17.18 -0.10
C ASN A 20 7.78 -18.35 0.63
N ASN A 21 7.80 -19.56 0.07
CA ASN A 21 8.52 -20.69 0.63
C ASN A 21 9.93 -20.83 0.02
N LYS A 22 10.96 -20.86 0.88
CA LYS A 22 12.37 -20.91 0.46
C LYS A 22 12.73 -22.16 -0.36
N ALA A 23 12.12 -23.31 -0.07
CA ALA A 23 12.38 -24.55 -0.80
C ALA A 23 11.77 -24.54 -2.21
N ASP A 24 10.56 -23.99 -2.33
CA ASP A 24 9.85 -23.91 -3.62
C ASP A 24 10.44 -22.79 -4.50
N ARG A 25 11.00 -21.75 -3.90
CA ARG A 25 11.69 -20.65 -4.59
C ARG A 25 12.94 -21.12 -5.36
N SER A 26 13.78 -21.98 -4.79
CA SER A 26 14.96 -22.48 -5.53
C SER A 26 14.57 -23.33 -6.74
N VAL A 27 13.50 -24.11 -6.63
CA VAL A 27 12.92 -24.85 -7.76
C VAL A 27 12.36 -23.89 -8.81
N ALA A 28 11.70 -22.82 -8.37
CA ALA A 28 11.19 -21.78 -9.26
C ALA A 28 12.31 -21.08 -10.07
N GLU A 29 13.47 -20.86 -9.47
CA GLU A 29 14.65 -20.33 -10.17
C GLU A 29 15.19 -21.34 -11.21
N GLU A 30 15.26 -22.62 -10.84
CA GLU A 30 15.76 -23.69 -11.72
C GLU A 30 14.87 -23.89 -12.96
N ILE A 31 13.55 -23.77 -12.82
CA ILE A 31 12.60 -23.85 -13.94
C ILE A 31 12.55 -22.59 -14.80
N GLY A 32 13.34 -21.55 -14.49
CA GLY A 32 13.40 -20.31 -15.26
C GLY A 32 12.21 -19.37 -15.03
N LEU A 33 11.50 -19.51 -13.91
CA LEU A 33 10.39 -18.61 -13.55
C LEU A 33 10.78 -17.12 -13.57
N PRO A 34 11.98 -16.70 -13.12
CA PRO A 34 12.34 -15.28 -13.15
C PRO A 34 12.31 -14.68 -14.56
N ASN A 35 12.79 -15.40 -15.57
CA ASN A 35 12.71 -14.96 -16.98
C ASN A 35 11.26 -14.80 -17.44
N GLN A 36 10.39 -15.75 -17.05
CA GLN A 36 8.98 -15.68 -17.38
C GLN A 36 8.30 -14.48 -16.71
N LEU A 37 8.64 -14.17 -15.46
CA LEU A 37 8.14 -13.00 -14.75
C LEU A 37 8.63 -11.69 -15.39
N ILE A 38 9.88 -11.62 -15.87
CA ILE A 38 10.38 -10.46 -16.63
C ILE A 38 9.53 -10.24 -17.89
N HIS A 39 9.19 -11.31 -18.61
CA HIS A 39 8.32 -11.20 -19.79
C HIS A 39 6.90 -10.76 -19.42
N LEU A 40 6.34 -11.28 -18.32
CA LEU A 40 5.00 -10.91 -17.84
C LEU A 40 4.94 -9.47 -17.31
N ALA A 41 6.05 -8.94 -16.76
CA ALA A 41 6.16 -7.55 -16.35
C ALA A 41 6.03 -6.54 -17.50
N SER A 42 6.21 -6.99 -18.75
CA SER A 42 5.96 -6.20 -19.97
C SER A 42 4.54 -6.34 -20.54
N SER A 43 3.66 -7.09 -19.88
CA SER A 43 2.28 -7.30 -20.33
C SER A 43 1.49 -5.98 -20.40
N GLU A 44 0.45 -5.89 -21.22
CA GLU A 44 -0.46 -4.74 -21.23
C GLU A 44 -1.49 -4.78 -20.09
N ASP A 45 -1.72 -5.96 -19.51
CA ASP A 45 -2.63 -6.16 -18.38
C ASP A 45 -1.97 -5.73 -17.05
N SER A 46 -2.57 -4.76 -16.35
CA SER A 46 -2.03 -4.22 -15.10
C SER A 46 -1.94 -5.27 -14.00
N GLY A 47 -2.96 -6.13 -13.85
CA GLY A 47 -2.96 -7.17 -12.82
C GLY A 47 -1.88 -8.23 -13.05
N VAL A 48 -1.63 -8.60 -14.31
CA VAL A 48 -0.52 -9.51 -14.66
C VAL A 48 0.83 -8.84 -14.42
N ARG A 49 1.00 -7.58 -14.85
CA ARG A 49 2.25 -6.84 -14.63
C ARG A 49 2.57 -6.68 -13.15
N GLU A 50 1.62 -6.19 -12.36
CA GLU A 50 1.78 -5.95 -10.93
C GLU A 50 2.18 -7.23 -10.20
N ALA A 51 1.48 -8.33 -10.46
CA ALA A 51 1.79 -9.58 -9.80
C ALA A 51 3.15 -10.16 -10.26
N ALA A 52 3.54 -9.95 -11.53
CA ALA A 52 4.86 -10.33 -12.01
C ALA A 52 5.98 -9.50 -11.35
N LEU A 53 5.80 -8.18 -11.25
CA LEU A 53 6.71 -7.27 -10.55
C LEU A 53 6.82 -7.61 -9.05
N GLY A 54 5.70 -7.96 -8.41
CA GLY A 54 5.68 -8.45 -7.03
C GLY A 54 6.48 -9.73 -6.83
N GLY A 55 6.30 -10.72 -7.71
CA GLY A 55 7.09 -11.96 -7.68
C GLY A 55 8.58 -11.72 -7.89
N LEU A 56 8.96 -10.81 -8.79
CA LEU A 56 10.36 -10.41 -9.00
C LEU A 56 10.96 -9.73 -7.77
N LEU A 57 10.19 -8.89 -7.09
CA LEU A 57 10.61 -8.21 -5.85
C LEU A 57 10.83 -9.20 -4.70
N GLU A 58 9.96 -10.21 -4.57
CA GLU A 58 10.14 -11.28 -3.59
C GLU A 58 11.40 -12.10 -3.86
N LEU A 59 11.71 -12.39 -5.13
CA LEU A 59 12.94 -13.06 -5.54
C LEU A 59 14.18 -12.20 -5.25
N ALA A 60 14.11 -10.89 -5.51
CA ALA A 60 15.23 -9.97 -5.29
C ALA A 60 15.58 -9.83 -3.80
N ARG A 61 14.58 -9.77 -2.90
CA ARG A 61 14.77 -9.55 -1.45
C ARG A 61 15.43 -10.70 -0.69
N ASP A 62 15.27 -11.94 -1.16
CA ASP A 62 15.80 -13.13 -0.45
C ASP A 62 17.25 -13.46 -0.84
N LYS A 63 17.76 -12.86 -1.91
CA LYS A 63 19.16 -13.02 -2.33
C LYS A 63 20.05 -12.21 -1.39
N ALA A 64 21.05 -12.87 -0.79
CA ALA A 64 22.12 -12.16 -0.09
C ALA A 64 22.74 -11.09 -1.02
N PRO A 65 23.19 -9.94 -0.51
CA PRO A 65 23.61 -8.79 -1.32
C PRO A 65 24.76 -9.08 -2.30
N VAL A 66 25.48 -10.18 -2.13
CA VAL A 66 26.54 -10.66 -3.04
C VAL A 66 25.97 -11.29 -4.33
N ALA A 67 24.70 -11.70 -4.31
CA ALA A 67 23.98 -12.32 -5.43
C ALA A 67 22.99 -11.37 -6.11
N LEU A 68 23.19 -10.05 -5.99
CA LEU A 68 22.37 -9.02 -6.66
C LEU A 68 22.32 -9.22 -8.19
N ASN A 69 23.33 -9.89 -8.76
CA ASN A 69 23.41 -10.29 -10.17
C ASN A 69 22.67 -11.59 -10.53
N ALA A 70 21.91 -12.19 -9.60
CA ALA A 70 21.36 -13.54 -9.78
C ALA A 70 19.97 -13.60 -10.44
N LEU A 71 19.32 -12.45 -10.68
CA LEU A 71 18.18 -12.42 -11.59
C LEU A 71 18.72 -12.62 -13.02
N PRO A 72 18.29 -13.66 -13.76
CA PRO A 72 18.67 -13.80 -15.15
C PRO A 72 18.16 -12.60 -15.95
N ASP A 73 18.89 -12.22 -17.00
CA ASP A 73 18.53 -11.12 -17.90
C ASP A 73 18.30 -9.76 -17.21
N GLN A 74 19.17 -9.40 -16.25
CA GLN A 74 19.20 -8.09 -15.56
C GLN A 74 19.09 -6.89 -16.50
N ASP A 75 19.72 -6.94 -17.68
CA ASP A 75 19.62 -5.87 -18.68
C ASP A 75 18.19 -5.73 -19.23
N LYS A 76 17.52 -6.86 -19.52
CA LYS A 76 16.12 -6.86 -19.96
C LYS A 76 15.21 -6.35 -18.85
N LEU A 77 15.42 -6.79 -17.61
CA LEU A 77 14.65 -6.28 -16.47
C LEU A 77 14.81 -4.77 -16.35
N LYS A 78 16.03 -4.25 -16.50
CA LYS A 78 16.31 -2.81 -16.46
C LYS A 78 15.56 -2.05 -17.55
N ASP A 79 15.54 -2.58 -18.77
CA ASP A 79 14.83 -1.98 -19.90
C ASP A 79 13.32 -1.99 -19.70
N VAL A 80 12.76 -3.09 -19.18
CA VAL A 80 11.34 -3.20 -18.84
C VAL A 80 10.95 -2.17 -17.78
N LEU A 81 11.74 -2.06 -16.72
CA LEU A 81 11.48 -1.07 -15.66
C LEU A 81 11.61 0.36 -16.18
N ARG A 82 12.61 0.66 -17.01
CA ARG A 82 12.76 2.00 -17.61
C ARG A 82 11.57 2.36 -18.49
N SER A 83 11.17 1.46 -19.40
CA SER A 83 9.98 1.63 -20.24
C SER A 83 8.74 1.88 -19.40
N ARG A 84 8.59 1.15 -18.29
CA ARG A 84 7.44 1.31 -17.39
C ARG A 84 7.48 2.62 -16.61
N ILE A 85 8.64 3.06 -16.14
CA ILE A 85 8.82 4.38 -15.51
C ILE A 85 8.43 5.50 -16.47
N GLU A 86 8.82 5.41 -17.74
CA GLU A 86 8.43 6.35 -18.79
C GLU A 86 6.91 6.33 -19.01
N GLY A 87 6.31 5.15 -19.15
CA GLY A 87 4.86 5.01 -19.32
C GLY A 87 4.04 5.53 -18.14
N ILE A 88 4.51 5.32 -16.90
CA ILE A 88 3.90 5.91 -15.69
C ILE A 88 4.05 7.43 -15.71
N SER A 89 5.19 7.95 -16.15
CA SER A 89 5.44 9.40 -16.18
C SER A 89 4.51 10.17 -17.13
N THR A 90 3.90 9.48 -18.09
CA THR A 90 2.96 10.08 -19.05
C THR A 90 1.48 9.89 -18.67
N MET A 91 1.18 9.16 -17.59
CA MET A 91 -0.20 8.95 -17.12
C MET A 91 -0.80 10.22 -16.50
N ASP A 92 -2.12 10.36 -16.61
CA ASP A 92 -2.86 11.41 -15.90
C ASP A 92 -3.09 11.04 -14.42
N ALA A 93 -3.70 11.95 -13.66
CA ALA A 93 -3.87 11.79 -12.22
C ALA A 93 -4.76 10.59 -11.83
N ASP A 94 -5.80 10.28 -12.61
CA ASP A 94 -6.72 9.18 -12.32
C ASP A 94 -6.01 7.85 -12.60
N ASP A 95 -5.29 7.77 -13.72
CA ASP A 95 -4.49 6.60 -14.09
C ASP A 95 -3.31 6.37 -13.13
N LEU A 96 -2.66 7.44 -12.67
CA LEU A 96 -1.62 7.35 -11.65
C LEU A 96 -2.18 6.78 -10.34
N GLN A 97 -3.39 7.19 -9.94
CA GLN A 97 -4.04 6.65 -8.75
C GLN A 97 -4.36 5.16 -8.92
N ALA A 98 -4.84 4.75 -10.09
CA ALA A 98 -5.09 3.34 -10.40
C ALA A 98 -3.80 2.49 -10.43
N ALA A 99 -2.67 3.06 -10.84
CA ALA A 99 -1.38 2.40 -10.92
C ALA A 99 -0.53 2.55 -9.63
N ARG A 100 -1.16 2.76 -8.47
CA ARG A 100 -0.45 2.99 -7.19
C ARG A 100 0.48 1.84 -6.82
N GLU A 101 -0.03 0.62 -6.87
CA GLU A 101 0.68 -0.61 -6.52
C GLU A 101 1.86 -0.82 -7.47
N GLU A 102 1.62 -0.65 -8.78
CA GLU A 102 2.65 -0.72 -9.81
C GLU A 102 3.78 0.29 -9.54
N ARG A 103 3.46 1.55 -9.18
CA ARG A 103 4.45 2.59 -8.84
C ARG A 103 5.34 2.19 -7.67
N GLN A 104 4.76 1.62 -6.61
CA GLN A 104 5.50 1.17 -5.43
C GLN A 104 6.39 -0.04 -5.71
N LEU A 105 5.87 -0.99 -6.50
CA LEU A 105 6.61 -2.18 -6.89
C LEU A 105 7.81 -1.84 -7.77
N VAL A 106 7.63 -0.97 -8.77
CA VAL A 106 8.73 -0.52 -9.65
C VAL A 106 9.81 0.19 -8.87
N ASP A 107 9.46 1.11 -7.96
CA ASP A 107 10.46 1.81 -7.14
C ASP A 107 11.21 0.86 -6.20
N SER A 108 10.47 -0.01 -5.51
CA SER A 108 11.06 -1.00 -4.61
C SER A 108 12.00 -1.94 -5.37
N LEU A 109 11.57 -2.46 -6.52
CA LEU A 109 12.36 -3.38 -7.32
C LEU A 109 13.61 -2.72 -7.89
N TRP A 110 13.50 -1.47 -8.37
CA TRP A 110 14.65 -0.70 -8.82
C TRP A 110 15.69 -0.54 -7.70
N LYS A 111 15.23 -0.19 -6.49
CA LYS A 111 16.10 -0.05 -5.32
C LYS A 111 16.78 -1.36 -4.93
N GLU A 112 16.03 -2.46 -4.88
CA GLU A 112 16.58 -3.78 -4.51
C GLU A 112 17.57 -4.30 -5.58
N CYS A 113 17.32 -4.06 -6.87
CA CYS A 113 18.15 -4.56 -7.97
C CYS A 113 19.34 -3.67 -8.34
N TYR A 114 19.29 -2.36 -8.09
CA TYR A 114 20.33 -1.42 -8.53
C TYR A 114 20.91 -0.55 -7.42
N GLY A 115 20.36 -0.60 -6.20
CA GLY A 115 20.88 0.13 -5.03
C GLY A 115 20.69 1.64 -5.07
N GLU A 116 19.98 2.15 -6.08
CA GLU A 116 19.71 3.58 -6.29
C GLU A 116 18.19 3.85 -6.29
N PRO A 117 17.74 5.07 -5.99
CA PRO A 117 16.32 5.41 -6.10
C PRO A 117 15.88 5.47 -7.58
N SER A 118 14.64 5.08 -7.87
CA SER A 118 14.11 5.17 -9.23
C SER A 118 13.84 6.63 -9.63
N SER A 119 13.83 6.91 -10.94
CA SER A 119 13.42 8.23 -11.45
C SER A 119 11.96 8.59 -11.12
N LEU A 120 11.13 7.64 -10.70
CA LEU A 120 9.79 7.95 -10.19
C LEU A 120 9.85 8.76 -8.89
N ARG A 121 10.82 8.46 -8.00
CA ARG A 121 10.99 9.24 -6.76
C ARG A 121 11.41 10.67 -7.05
N GLU A 122 12.31 10.85 -8.01
CA GLU A 122 12.77 12.19 -8.42
C GLU A 122 11.62 13.04 -8.98
N LYS A 123 10.66 12.40 -9.67
CA LYS A 123 9.46 13.05 -10.21
C LYS A 123 8.32 13.20 -9.19
N GLY A 124 8.49 12.73 -7.95
CA GLY A 124 7.44 12.76 -6.92
C GLY A 124 6.25 11.86 -7.24
N LEU A 125 6.44 10.81 -8.06
CA LEU A 125 5.39 9.90 -8.49
C LEU A 125 5.30 8.64 -7.62
N VAL A 126 6.21 8.42 -6.68
CA VAL A 126 6.14 7.26 -5.78
C VAL A 126 5.23 7.56 -4.62
N VAL A 127 4.25 6.68 -4.38
CA VAL A 127 3.35 6.81 -3.22
C VAL A 127 4.09 6.37 -1.96
N LEU A 128 4.36 7.32 -1.07
CA LEU A 128 5.01 7.08 0.20
C LEU A 128 4.01 6.51 1.23
N PRO A 129 4.48 5.67 2.18
CA PRO A 129 3.66 5.22 3.29
C PRO A 129 3.17 6.45 4.10
N GLY A 130 1.85 6.63 4.21
CA GLY A 130 1.20 7.73 4.95
C GLY A 130 0.53 8.82 4.11
N GLU A 131 0.72 8.84 2.79
CA GLU A 131 0.07 9.84 1.91
C GLU A 131 -1.44 9.60 1.70
N ASP A 132 -1.90 8.37 1.99
CA ASP A 132 -3.29 7.91 1.82
C ASP A 132 -3.91 7.47 3.16
N GLU A 133 -3.18 7.63 4.27
CA GLU A 133 -3.85 7.61 5.57
C GLU A 133 -4.75 8.85 5.62
N PRO A 134 -6.00 8.73 6.09
CA PRO A 134 -6.84 9.90 6.30
C PRO A 134 -6.03 10.85 7.18
N GLN A 135 -5.57 11.95 6.58
CA GLN A 135 -4.73 12.94 7.23
C GLN A 135 -5.33 13.18 8.60
N GLN A 136 -4.57 12.87 9.65
CA GLN A 136 -4.95 13.21 11.00
C GLN A 136 -5.41 14.67 10.95
N PRO A 137 -6.66 14.99 11.35
CA PRO A 137 -7.19 16.32 11.17
C PRO A 137 -6.17 17.31 11.74
N PRO A 138 -5.85 18.41 11.03
CA PRO A 138 -4.81 19.32 11.44
C PRO A 138 -5.02 19.64 12.92
N PRO A 139 -3.96 19.57 13.75
CA PRO A 139 -4.08 19.72 15.19
C PRO A 139 -4.84 21.01 15.46
N ASP A 140 -5.93 20.92 16.20
CA ASP A 140 -6.81 22.05 16.47
C ASP A 140 -5.97 23.18 17.09
N VAL A 141 -5.69 24.21 16.29
CA VAL A 141 -4.83 25.33 16.67
C VAL A 141 -5.59 26.25 17.65
N ALA A 142 -6.91 26.05 17.81
CA ALA A 142 -7.64 26.57 18.94
C ALA A 142 -7.24 25.77 20.19
N GLY A 143 -6.21 26.25 20.89
CA GLY A 143 -5.98 25.85 22.27
C GLY A 143 -7.28 26.00 23.08
N LYS A 144 -7.36 25.31 24.23
CA LYS A 144 -8.51 25.25 25.17
C LYS A 144 -9.21 26.58 25.52
N MET A 145 -8.61 27.70 25.14
CA MET A 145 -9.11 29.07 25.23
C MET A 145 -10.13 29.45 24.15
N PHE A 146 -10.27 28.68 23.07
CA PHE A 146 -11.21 28.92 21.96
C PHE A 146 -12.22 27.78 21.77
N GLU A 147 -12.45 26.97 22.80
CA GLU A 147 -13.53 25.98 22.75
C GLU A 147 -14.89 26.72 22.72
N PRO A 148 -15.71 26.56 21.66
CA PRO A 148 -17.01 27.21 21.61
C PRO A 148 -17.86 26.73 22.79
N PRO A 149 -18.63 27.60 23.47
CA PRO A 149 -19.40 27.25 24.67
C PRO A 149 -20.31 26.01 24.51
N LEU A 150 -20.72 25.69 23.28
CA LEU A 150 -21.51 24.51 22.94
C LEU A 150 -20.81 23.18 23.26
N ARG A 151 -19.47 23.12 23.23
CA ARG A 151 -18.68 21.93 23.59
C ARG A 151 -18.55 21.76 25.11
N ALA A 152 -18.43 22.86 25.85
CA ALA A 152 -18.34 22.85 27.31
C ALA A 152 -19.62 22.34 28.00
N TRP A 153 -20.78 22.45 27.35
CA TRP A 153 -22.04 21.91 27.88
C TRP A 153 -22.28 20.43 27.59
N ALA A 154 -21.54 19.84 26.65
CA ALA A 154 -21.59 18.41 26.34
C ALA A 154 -20.60 17.58 27.18
N ALA A 155 -19.73 18.22 27.96
CA ALA A 155 -18.77 17.55 28.83
C ALA A 155 -19.49 16.88 30.03
N PRO A 156 -19.27 15.58 30.29
CA PRO A 156 -19.75 14.93 31.50
C PRO A 156 -19.15 15.60 32.73
N ARG A 157 -19.99 16.10 33.65
CA ARG A 157 -19.52 16.67 34.91
C ARG A 157 -18.90 15.55 35.78
N PRO A 158 -17.70 15.75 36.34
CA PRO A 158 -17.14 14.78 37.27
C PRO A 158 -18.01 14.75 38.54
N SER A 159 -18.44 13.53 38.90
CA SER A 159 -19.11 13.25 40.17
C SER A 159 -18.12 13.45 41.31
N SER A 160 -18.26 14.54 42.06
CA SER A 160 -17.65 14.68 43.38
C SER A 160 -18.45 13.82 44.35
N ALA A 161 -17.78 12.81 44.91
CA ALA A 161 -18.30 11.99 46.00
C ALA A 161 -18.24 12.76 47.33
N GLU A 162 -19.19 12.41 48.22
CA GLU A 162 -19.23 12.61 49.69
C GLU A 162 -19.48 14.06 50.18
N ASP A 163 -20.44 14.41 51.05
CA ASP A 163 -21.44 13.70 51.85
C ASP A 163 -22.54 14.71 52.27
N SER A 164 -23.80 14.27 52.39
CA SER A 164 -24.75 14.61 53.48
C SER A 164 -26.21 14.29 53.11
N ASP A 165 -26.85 13.56 54.01
CA ASP A 165 -28.27 13.16 54.02
C ASP A 165 -29.26 14.26 53.60
N SER A 166 -30.22 13.91 52.73
CA SER A 166 -31.66 13.93 53.04
C SER A 166 -32.56 13.81 51.79
N ALA A 167 -33.53 12.88 51.91
CA ALA A 167 -34.87 12.91 51.33
C ALA A 167 -35.08 12.95 49.79
N SER A 168 -35.60 11.82 49.29
CA SER A 168 -36.81 11.72 48.45
C SER A 168 -36.86 12.45 47.10
N GLY A 169 -36.95 11.66 46.02
CA GLY A 169 -37.69 12.05 44.83
C GLY A 169 -37.03 11.70 43.49
N LYS A 170 -37.36 10.54 42.94
CA LYS A 170 -37.16 10.21 41.51
C LYS A 170 -37.79 11.31 40.65
N LYS A 171 -37.00 11.94 39.78
CA LYS A 171 -37.48 12.70 38.61
C LYS A 171 -36.57 12.42 37.43
N ASP A 172 -36.98 11.46 36.60
CA ASP A 172 -36.45 11.31 35.25
C ASP A 172 -36.82 12.56 34.43
N PRO A 173 -35.89 13.17 33.69
CA PRO A 173 -36.24 14.23 32.73
C PRO A 173 -36.92 13.60 31.49
N PRO A 174 -37.97 14.23 30.94
CA PRO A 174 -38.74 13.65 29.84
C PRO A 174 -37.93 13.69 28.55
N LEU A 175 -37.83 12.54 27.86
CA LEU A 175 -37.34 12.44 26.49
C LEU A 175 -38.44 12.94 25.55
N LEU A 176 -38.20 14.08 24.92
CA LEU A 176 -39.08 14.69 23.92
C LEU A 176 -38.56 14.29 22.53
N LEU A 177 -39.11 13.20 21.96
CA LEU A 177 -38.93 12.91 20.54
C LEU A 177 -39.91 13.78 19.73
N GLY A 178 -39.36 14.67 18.92
CA GLY A 178 -40.10 15.39 17.87
C GLY A 178 -40.21 14.59 16.57
N PRO A 179 -41.13 14.99 15.67
CA PRO A 179 -41.66 14.20 14.55
C PRO A 179 -40.67 13.92 13.41
#